data_AF-A0A9E2IF83-F1
#
_entry.id   AF-A0A9E2IF83-F1
#
_cell.length_a   1.000
_cell.length_b   1.000
_cell.length_c   1.000
_cell.angle_alpha   90.00
_cell.angle_beta   90.00
_cell.angle_gamma   90.00
#
_symmetry.space_group_name_H-M   'P 1'
#
loop_
_entity.id
_entity.type
_entity.pdbx_description
1 polymer ?
#
loop_
_entity_poly.entity_id
_entity_poly.type
_entity_poly.pdbx_seq_one_letter_code
_entity_poly.pdbx_strand_id
1 'polypeptide(L)'
;METTIQLTPVDVEKRKKLDIRSGGTVRVHLKIKEKNKTRIQIFEGIVLAVKHGKEQGGTFTVRKVLSGIGVEKIFPLYSPVIDKIEIIKRSKVRRSKLYYIREKVAREIRRKMRKIMSTPDTKEEKNPIQEKQEPKTTTETTVNQTPTESEEKNSEPKIEDTTQSKEIFCQSCAMPMVKPENFGVNADGSQNQEYCQHCFQKGNFFEPNIAMEQMTEKCVEIMKQMKIPEAQIEQTKTFIPTLKRWKK
;
A
#
# COMPACT_ATOMS: atom_id res chain seq x y z
N MET A 1 24.67 -13.02 -45.22
CA MET A 1 24.53 -12.98 -43.74
C MET A 1 23.43 -11.97 -43.44
N GLU A 2 22.22 -12.46 -43.17
CA GLU A 2 21.10 -11.58 -42.83
C GLU A 2 21.30 -11.09 -41.40
N THR A 3 21.82 -9.87 -41.26
CA THR A 3 21.99 -9.23 -39.96
C THR A 3 20.60 -8.93 -39.40
N THR A 4 20.12 -9.77 -38.49
CA THR A 4 18.87 -9.54 -37.76
C THR A 4 19.10 -8.41 -36.76
N ILE A 5 18.93 -7.16 -37.21
CA ILE A 5 18.99 -5.98 -36.35
C ILE A 5 17.68 -5.94 -35.55
N GLN A 6 17.76 -6.16 -34.24
CA GLN A 6 16.62 -5.94 -33.36
C GLN A 6 16.37 -4.44 -33.22
N LEU A 7 15.44 -3.93 -34.02
CA LEU A 7 15.13 -2.49 -34.13
C LEU A 7 14.56 -1.89 -32.83
N THR A 8 13.95 -2.70 -31.97
CA THR A 8 13.33 -2.23 -30.71
C THR A 8 13.60 -3.15 -29.53
N PRO A 9 13.95 -2.62 -28.36
CA PRO A 9 14.19 -3.40 -27.14
C PRO A 9 12.90 -3.91 -26.45
N VAL A 10 11.73 -3.75 -27.08
CA VAL A 10 10.42 -4.08 -26.49
C VAL A 10 9.65 -5.03 -27.41
N ASP A 11 9.07 -6.08 -26.83
CA ASP A 11 8.17 -7.01 -27.52
C ASP A 11 6.85 -6.33 -27.94
N VAL A 12 6.80 -5.83 -29.17
CA VAL A 12 5.64 -5.09 -29.73
C VAL A 12 4.37 -5.94 -29.74
N GLU A 13 4.48 -7.23 -30.11
CA GLU A 13 3.31 -8.11 -30.22
C GLU A 13 2.64 -8.37 -28.86
N LYS A 14 3.43 -8.58 -27.80
CA LYS A 14 2.92 -8.77 -26.44
C LYS A 14 2.16 -7.54 -25.97
N ARG A 15 2.68 -6.34 -26.27
CA ARG A 15 2.04 -5.07 -25.92
C ARG A 15 0.74 -4.85 -26.70
N LYS A 16 0.69 -5.21 -27.99
CA LYS A 16 -0.51 -5.09 -28.83
C LYS A 16 -1.65 -6.00 -28.38
N LYS A 17 -1.32 -7.16 -27.79
CA LYS A 17 -2.31 -8.10 -27.22
C LYS A 17 -2.94 -7.57 -25.91
N LEU A 18 -2.29 -6.64 -25.21
CA LEU A 18 -2.87 -6.02 -24.01
C LEU A 18 -4.08 -5.14 -24.39
N ASP A 19 -5.28 -5.58 -24.03
CA ASP A 19 -6.50 -4.78 -24.21
C ASP A 19 -6.69 -3.82 -23.02
N ILE A 20 -5.94 -2.71 -23.04
CA ILE A 20 -6.05 -1.64 -22.04
C ILE A 20 -7.25 -0.75 -22.40
N ARG A 21 -8.21 -0.65 -21.49
CA ARG A 21 -9.39 0.21 -21.63
C ARG A 21 -9.53 1.18 -20.48
N SER A 22 -10.23 2.29 -20.72
CA SER A 22 -10.61 3.23 -19.67
C SER A 22 -11.43 2.53 -18.59
N GLY A 23 -11.25 2.94 -17.33
CA GLY A 23 -11.94 2.35 -16.18
C GLY A 23 -11.35 1.03 -15.67
N GLY A 24 -10.38 0.45 -16.38
CA GLY A 24 -9.58 -0.65 -15.85
C GLY A 24 -8.63 -0.18 -14.74
N THR A 25 -8.35 -1.06 -13.79
CA THR A 25 -7.24 -0.91 -12.83
C THR A 25 -6.04 -1.67 -13.36
N VAL A 26 -4.93 -0.97 -13.54
CA VAL A 26 -3.68 -1.52 -14.08
C VAL A 26 -2.55 -1.33 -13.09
N ARG A 27 -1.63 -2.29 -13.10
CA ARG A 27 -0.37 -2.26 -12.37
C ARG A 27 0.76 -2.19 -13.38
N VAL A 28 1.50 -1.09 -13.35
CA VAL A 28 2.60 -0.81 -14.27
C VAL A 28 3.91 -0.96 -13.52
N HIS A 29 4.77 -1.87 -13.99
CA HIS A 29 6.10 -2.09 -13.43
C HIS A 29 7.10 -1.20 -14.17
N LEU A 30 7.64 -0.20 -13.47
CA LEU A 30 8.58 0.78 -14.01
C LEU A 30 9.99 0.45 -13.57
N LYS A 31 10.89 0.31 -14.54
CA LYS A 31 12.32 0.14 -14.32
C LYS A 31 12.93 1.52 -14.08
N ILE A 32 13.31 1.80 -12.84
CA ILE A 32 14.01 3.03 -12.48
C ILE A 32 15.48 2.70 -12.32
N LYS A 33 16.32 3.39 -13.10
CA LYS A 33 17.77 3.30 -13.01
C LYS A 33 18.27 4.42 -12.08
N GLU A 34 18.86 4.06 -10.95
CA GLU A 34 19.53 4.99 -10.06
C GLU A 34 21.03 4.73 -10.11
N LYS A 35 21.74 5.56 -10.89
CA LYS A 35 23.19 5.44 -11.15
C LYS A 35 23.56 4.04 -11.67
N ASN A 36 23.94 3.13 -10.78
CA ASN A 36 24.38 1.77 -11.11
C ASN A 36 23.39 0.66 -10.68
N LYS A 37 22.31 0.99 -9.97
CA LYS A 37 21.31 0.01 -9.51
C LYS A 37 19.99 0.21 -10.23
N THR A 38 19.35 -0.89 -10.61
CA THR A 38 18.01 -0.87 -11.21
C THR A 38 17.00 -1.43 -10.22
N ARG A 39 15.95 -0.68 -9.92
CA ARG A 39 14.81 -1.16 -9.13
C ARG A 39 13.52 -1.11 -9.94
N ILE A 40 12.59 -1.99 -9.61
CA ILE A 40 11.26 -2.00 -10.20
C ILE A 40 10.32 -1.27 -9.23
N GLN A 41 9.77 -0.13 -9.66
CA GLN A 41 8.71 0.55 -8.94
C GLN A 41 7.36 0.20 -9.54
N ILE A 42 6.40 -0.12 -8.68
CA ILE A 42 5.06 -0.51 -9.11
C ILE A 42 4.12 0.70 -8.99
N PHE A 43 3.47 1.05 -10.09
CA PHE A 43 2.41 2.06 -10.12
C PHE A 43 1.06 1.42 -10.42
N GLU A 44 0.22 1.31 -9.39
CA GLU A 44 -1.12 0.75 -9.49
C GLU A 44 -2.18 1.84 -9.44
N GLY A 45 -3.06 1.88 -10.44
CA GLY A 45 -4.13 2.88 -10.46
C GLY A 45 -5.17 2.65 -11.55
N ILE A 46 -6.12 3.58 -11.64
CA ILE A 46 -7.22 3.54 -12.59
C ILE A 46 -6.80 4.20 -13.91
N VAL A 47 -7.10 3.56 -15.03
CA VAL A 47 -6.91 4.13 -16.36
C VAL A 47 -7.99 5.18 -16.63
N LEU A 48 -7.60 6.44 -16.75
CA LEU A 48 -8.50 7.55 -17.08
C LEU A 48 -8.82 7.61 -18.57
N ALA A 49 -7.80 7.46 -19.41
CA ALA A 49 -7.89 7.62 -20.84
C ALA A 49 -6.83 6.77 -21.53
N VAL A 50 -7.17 6.29 -22.72
CA VAL A 50 -6.26 5.64 -23.67
C VAL A 50 -6.30 6.46 -24.96
N LYS A 51 -5.14 6.86 -25.46
CA LYS A 51 -4.97 7.64 -26.70
C LYS A 51 -4.18 6.82 -27.70
N HIS A 52 -4.50 6.96 -28.99
CA HIS A 52 -3.85 6.24 -30.10
C HIS A 52 -3.92 4.70 -30.00
N GLY A 53 -4.79 4.17 -29.12
CA GLY A 53 -5.10 2.74 -29.01
C GLY A 53 -3.86 1.86 -28.92
N LYS A 54 -3.65 1.04 -29.95
CA LYS A 54 -2.57 0.05 -30.05
C LYS A 54 -1.44 0.47 -30.98
N GLU A 55 -1.49 1.69 -31.53
CA GLU A 55 -0.44 2.24 -32.40
C GLU A 55 0.84 2.50 -31.60
N GLN A 56 1.99 2.63 -32.28
CA GLN A 56 3.29 2.84 -31.63
C GLN A 56 3.32 4.10 -30.73
N GLY A 57 2.54 5.14 -31.09
CA GLY A 57 2.31 6.34 -30.27
C GLY A 57 1.24 6.20 -29.17
N GLY A 58 0.74 4.99 -28.96
CA GLY A 58 -0.26 4.63 -27.95
C GLY A 58 0.16 5.07 -26.55
N THR A 59 -0.69 5.86 -25.88
CA THR A 59 -0.46 6.27 -24.50
C THR A 59 -1.69 6.01 -23.65
N PHE A 60 -1.49 5.72 -22.38
CA PHE A 60 -2.58 5.59 -21.41
C PHE A 60 -2.25 6.37 -20.14
N THR A 61 -3.26 7.01 -19.57
CA THR A 61 -3.12 7.82 -18.36
C THR A 61 -3.67 7.05 -17.16
N VAL A 62 -2.84 6.86 -16.15
CA VAL A 62 -3.20 6.16 -14.92
C VAL A 62 -3.22 7.16 -13.77
N ARG A 63 -4.30 7.12 -12.98
CA ARG A 63 -4.46 7.94 -11.77
C ARG A 63 -4.43 7.05 -10.53
N LYS A 64 -3.62 7.45 -9.55
CA LYS A 64 -3.54 6.86 -8.21
C LYS A 64 -3.66 7.98 -7.17
N VAL A 65 -4.34 7.73 -6.06
CA VAL A 65 -4.26 8.62 -4.89
C VAL A 65 -3.23 8.04 -3.94
N LEU A 66 -2.19 8.81 -3.64
CA LEU A 66 -1.10 8.46 -2.72
C LEU A 66 -1.10 9.49 -1.59
N SER A 67 -1.26 9.03 -0.36
CA SER A 67 -1.23 9.90 0.84
C SER A 67 -2.14 11.14 0.72
N GLY A 68 -3.35 10.96 0.18
CA GLY A 68 -4.32 12.05 -0.04
C GLY A 68 -4.09 12.90 -1.30
N ILE A 69 -2.93 12.77 -1.96
CA ILE A 69 -2.59 13.53 -3.17
C ILE A 69 -2.90 12.68 -4.41
N GLY A 70 -3.62 13.26 -5.37
CA GLY A 70 -3.92 12.62 -6.65
C GLY A 70 -2.74 12.70 -7.61
N VAL A 71 -2.06 11.59 -7.85
CA VAL A 71 -0.95 11.47 -8.80
C VAL A 71 -1.45 10.88 -10.11
N GLU A 72 -1.16 11.56 -11.22
CA GLU A 72 -1.42 11.07 -12.58
C GLU A 72 -0.09 10.82 -13.30
N LYS A 73 0.02 9.67 -13.96
CA LYS A 73 1.15 9.34 -14.83
C LYS A 73 0.65 8.92 -16.20
N ILE A 74 1.30 9.43 -17.24
CA ILE A 74 1.04 9.05 -18.63
C ILE A 74 2.12 8.07 -19.05
N PHE A 75 1.71 6.91 -19.54
CA PHE A 75 2.61 5.84 -19.96
C PHE A 75 2.48 5.61 -21.46
N PRO A 76 3.58 5.68 -22.23
CA PRO A 76 3.63 5.18 -23.58
C PRO A 76 3.59 3.64 -23.56
N LEU A 77 2.73 3.03 -24.37
CA LEU A 77 2.50 1.59 -24.38
C LEU A 77 3.77 0.78 -24.69
N TYR A 78 4.62 1.32 -25.57
CA TYR A 78 5.85 0.70 -26.08
C TYR A 78 7.12 1.29 -25.46
N SER A 79 7.03 1.94 -24.30
CA SER A 79 8.22 2.50 -23.63
C SER A 79 9.12 1.39 -23.04
N PRO A 80 10.46 1.45 -23.24
CA PRO A 80 11.41 0.50 -22.65
C PRO A 80 11.55 0.63 -21.13
N VAL A 81 11.06 1.74 -20.56
CA VAL A 81 11.04 1.96 -19.11
C VAL A 81 10.03 1.04 -18.43
N ILE A 82 9.03 0.56 -19.17
CA ILE A 82 7.99 -0.32 -18.63
C ILE A 82 8.43 -1.76 -18.80
N ASP A 83 8.61 -2.47 -17.70
CA ASP A 83 9.00 -3.88 -17.69
C ASP A 83 7.78 -4.77 -18.00
N LYS A 84 6.70 -4.58 -17.24
CA LYS A 84 5.45 -5.35 -17.34
C LYS A 84 4.22 -4.47 -17.09
N ILE A 85 3.11 -4.80 -17.74
CA ILE A 85 1.78 -4.23 -17.48
C ILE A 85 0.85 -5.37 -17.12
N GLU A 86 0.22 -5.28 -15.95
CA GLU A 86 -0.79 -6.23 -15.48
C GLU A 86 -2.15 -5.54 -15.36
N ILE A 87 -3.20 -6.20 -15.83
CA ILE A 87 -4.57 -5.72 -15.70
C ILE A 87 -5.19 -6.44 -14.51
N ILE A 88 -5.38 -5.73 -13.40
CA ILE A 88 -5.93 -6.31 -12.16
C ILE A 88 -7.44 -6.44 -12.28
N LYS A 89 -8.09 -5.36 -12.71
CA LYS A 89 -9.54 -5.29 -12.74
C LYS A 89 -10.03 -4.62 -14.01
N ARG A 90 -11.04 -5.20 -14.63
CA ARG A 90 -11.80 -4.56 -15.71
C ARG A 90 -13.09 -4.00 -15.13
N SER A 91 -13.35 -2.73 -15.40
CA SER A 91 -14.64 -2.11 -15.10
C SER A 91 -15.23 -1.59 -16.40
N LYS A 92 -16.47 -1.96 -16.71
CA LYS A 92 -17.20 -1.40 -17.84
C LYS A 92 -17.50 0.07 -17.51
N VAL A 93 -17.18 0.97 -18.42
CA VAL A 93 -17.45 2.40 -18.28
C VAL A 93 -18.09 2.92 -19.55
N ARG A 94 -18.98 3.91 -19.42
CA ARG A 94 -19.71 4.47 -20.57
C ARG A 94 -18.89 5.51 -21.35
N ARG A 95 -17.85 6.09 -20.75
CA ARG A 95 -17.02 7.14 -21.36
C ARG A 95 -15.62 6.62 -21.66
N SER A 96 -15.07 7.02 -22.80
CA SER A 96 -13.68 6.73 -23.20
C SER A 96 -12.64 7.49 -22.38
N LYS A 97 -13.00 8.68 -21.88
CA LYS A 97 -12.15 9.53 -21.03
C LYS A 97 -12.87 9.84 -19.71
N LEU A 98 -12.25 9.47 -18.59
CA LEU A 98 -12.83 9.56 -17.24
C LEU A 98 -12.33 10.78 -16.46
N TYR A 99 -12.20 11.94 -17.09
CA TYR A 99 -11.67 13.15 -16.44
C TYR A 99 -12.47 13.60 -15.22
N TYR A 100 -13.76 13.29 -15.18
CA TYR A 100 -14.63 13.55 -14.02
C TYR A 100 -14.17 12.88 -12.72
N ILE A 101 -13.25 11.91 -12.78
CA ILE A 101 -12.68 11.25 -11.60
C ILE A 101 -11.76 12.21 -10.82
N ARG A 102 -11.24 13.27 -11.45
CA ARG A 102 -10.38 14.25 -10.79
C ARG A 102 -11.10 15.05 -9.72
N GLU A 103 -12.33 15.44 -10.01
CA GLU A 103 -13.16 16.31 -9.17
C GLU A 103 -13.96 15.53 -8.12
N LYS A 104 -14.08 14.21 -8.26
CA LYS A 104 -14.97 13.40 -7.42
C LYS A 104 -14.29 12.77 -6.23
N VAL A 105 -15.04 12.70 -5.13
CA VAL A 105 -14.65 11.96 -3.93
C VAL A 105 -14.51 10.46 -4.26
N ALA A 106 -13.47 9.82 -3.70
CA ALA A 106 -13.14 8.41 -3.93
C ALA A 106 -14.32 7.44 -3.71
N ARG A 107 -15.26 7.79 -2.82
CA ARG A 107 -16.47 7.00 -2.55
C ARG A 107 -17.42 6.97 -3.75
N GLU A 108 -17.63 8.10 -4.41
CA GLU A 108 -18.51 8.19 -5.57
C GLU A 108 -17.95 7.46 -6.77
N ILE A 109 -16.62 7.56 -6.98
CA ILE A 109 -15.93 6.86 -8.07
C ILE A 109 -16.13 5.36 -7.91
N ARG A 110 -15.89 4.81 -6.71
CA ARG A 110 -16.11 3.40 -6.40
C ARG A 110 -17.57 2.98 -6.64
N ARG A 111 -18.55 3.79 -6.24
CA ARG A 111 -19.98 3.52 -6.46
C ARG A 111 -20.33 3.49 -7.94
N LYS A 112 -19.87 4.47 -8.72
CA LYS A 112 -20.14 4.54 -10.17
C LYS A 112 -19.48 3.38 -10.93
N MET A 113 -18.27 2.97 -10.54
CA MET A 113 -17.61 1.81 -11.16
C MET A 113 -18.31 0.49 -10.83
N ARG A 114 -18.82 0.32 -9.60
CA ARG A 114 -19.57 -0.89 -9.20
C ARG A 114 -20.91 -1.01 -9.93
N LYS A 115 -21.65 0.09 -10.08
CA LYS A 115 -23.00 0.09 -10.72
C LYS A 115 -22.98 -0.38 -12.19
N ILE A 116 -21.82 -0.30 -12.85
CA ILE A 116 -21.69 -0.68 -14.27
C ILE A 116 -21.20 -2.13 -14.43
N MET A 117 -20.81 -2.82 -13.34
CA MET A 117 -20.42 -4.24 -13.37
C MET A 117 -21.60 -5.22 -13.53
N SER A 118 -22.85 -4.75 -13.55
CA SER A 118 -24.05 -5.61 -13.56
C SER A 118 -24.42 -6.24 -14.90
N THR A 119 -23.55 -6.22 -15.92
CA THR A 119 -23.78 -6.96 -17.16
C THR A 119 -22.70 -8.04 -17.31
N PRO A 120 -23.05 -9.33 -17.26
CA PRO A 120 -22.10 -10.41 -17.49
C PRO A 120 -21.83 -10.49 -19.00
N ASP A 121 -20.63 -10.08 -19.41
CA ASP A 121 -20.11 -10.43 -20.72
C ASP A 121 -19.03 -11.51 -20.50
N THR A 122 -19.40 -12.73 -20.87
CA THR A 122 -18.68 -13.98 -20.81
C THR A 122 -17.37 -13.94 -21.61
N LYS A 123 -16.27 -14.38 -20.98
CA LYS A 123 -15.33 -15.43 -21.44
C LYS A 123 -14.02 -15.26 -20.67
N GLU A 124 -13.91 -16.05 -19.61
CA GLU A 124 -12.65 -16.36 -18.94
C GLU A 124 -11.79 -17.19 -19.91
N GLU A 125 -10.70 -16.62 -20.41
CA GLU A 125 -9.54 -17.41 -20.79
C GLU A 125 -8.71 -17.60 -19.51
N LYS A 126 -8.97 -18.70 -18.82
CA LYS A 126 -8.04 -19.27 -17.84
C LYS A 126 -6.79 -19.69 -18.63
N ASN A 127 -5.72 -18.91 -18.55
CA ASN A 127 -4.39 -19.43 -18.89
C ASN A 127 -3.80 -20.08 -17.63
N PRO A 128 -3.51 -21.39 -17.64
CA PRO A 128 -2.95 -22.09 -16.49
C PRO A 128 -1.60 -21.52 -16.07
N ILE A 129 -1.45 -21.39 -14.75
CA ILE A 129 -0.18 -21.21 -14.07
C ILE A 129 0.61 -22.51 -14.29
N GLN A 130 1.71 -22.43 -15.05
CA GLN A 130 2.70 -23.50 -15.08
C GLN A 130 3.61 -23.33 -13.86
N GLU A 131 3.33 -24.15 -12.86
CA GLU A 131 4.19 -24.48 -11.74
C GLU A 131 5.42 -25.23 -12.30
N LYS A 132 6.55 -24.53 -12.50
CA LYS A 132 7.83 -25.20 -12.66
C LYS A 132 8.36 -25.54 -11.28
N GLN A 133 8.22 -26.81 -10.93
CA GLN A 133 8.90 -27.46 -9.83
C GLN A 133 10.41 -27.48 -10.12
N GLU A 134 11.18 -26.96 -9.16
CA GLU A 134 12.62 -27.20 -9.07
C GLU A 134 12.87 -28.67 -8.72
N PRO A 135 13.77 -29.39 -9.43
CA PRO A 135 14.18 -30.72 -8.99
C PRO A 135 15.16 -30.59 -7.82
N LYS A 136 14.76 -31.11 -6.66
CA LYS A 136 15.66 -31.49 -5.57
C LYS A 136 16.52 -32.67 -6.05
N THR A 137 17.84 -32.52 -6.01
CA THR A 137 18.77 -33.66 -5.94
C THR A 137 19.65 -33.46 -4.71
N THR A 138 19.51 -34.36 -3.74
CA THR A 138 20.43 -34.55 -2.61
C THR A 138 21.34 -35.72 -2.96
N THR A 139 22.65 -35.53 -2.86
CA THR A 139 23.63 -36.49 -2.30
C THR A 139 24.97 -35.77 -2.08
N GLU A 140 25.21 -35.48 -0.79
CA GLU A 140 26.42 -35.63 0.04
C GLU A 140 27.84 -35.53 -0.54
N THR A 141 28.70 -34.91 0.30
CA THR A 141 30.13 -35.17 0.61
C THR A 141 31.04 -33.96 0.31
N THR A 142 31.99 -33.44 1.11
CA THR A 142 32.43 -33.45 2.54
C THR A 142 33.67 -32.51 2.58
N VAL A 143 33.87 -31.72 3.66
CA VAL A 143 35.17 -31.14 4.18
C VAL A 143 35.84 -30.03 3.31
N ASN A 144 36.35 -28.89 3.78
CA ASN A 144 37.14 -28.56 4.98
C ASN A 144 37.13 -27.04 5.36
N GLN A 145 37.73 -26.72 6.51
CA GLN A 145 37.74 -25.46 7.29
C GLN A 145 38.66 -24.29 6.80
N THR A 146 38.19 -23.04 7.05
CA THR A 146 38.78 -21.72 7.52
C THR A 146 40.30 -21.38 7.40
N PRO A 147 40.80 -20.13 7.67
CA PRO A 147 40.23 -18.75 7.82
C PRO A 147 40.98 -17.69 6.93
N THR A 148 40.60 -16.40 6.78
CA THR A 148 40.83 -15.25 7.71
C THR A 148 40.14 -13.94 7.24
N GLU A 149 39.72 -13.14 8.24
CA GLU A 149 39.71 -11.66 8.37
C GLU A 149 39.14 -10.78 7.23
N SER A 150 38.39 -9.70 7.44
CA SER A 150 37.81 -9.01 8.59
C SER A 150 36.95 -7.87 8.00
N GLU A 151 36.06 -7.35 8.84
CA GLU A 151 35.50 -5.98 8.82
C GLU A 151 33.98 -5.84 8.73
N GLU A 152 33.55 -5.05 9.70
CA GLU A 152 32.25 -4.84 10.28
C GLU A 152 31.38 -3.91 9.41
N LYS A 153 30.06 -4.10 9.45
CA LYS A 153 29.12 -3.16 10.12
C LYS A 153 27.67 -3.44 9.73
N ASN A 154 26.87 -3.57 10.78
CA ASN A 154 25.47 -3.18 10.91
C ASN A 154 24.47 -3.67 9.86
N SER A 155 23.75 -4.74 10.21
CA SER A 155 22.42 -5.01 9.67
C SER A 155 21.41 -5.05 10.80
N GLU A 156 20.57 -4.03 10.85
CA GLU A 156 19.27 -4.01 11.53
C GLU A 156 18.46 -5.27 11.19
N PRO A 157 17.68 -5.81 12.14
CA PRO A 157 16.89 -7.01 11.89
C PRO A 157 15.75 -6.71 10.92
N LYS A 158 15.63 -7.56 9.89
CA LYS A 158 14.43 -7.72 9.07
C LYS A 158 13.24 -8.10 9.95
N ILE A 159 12.14 -7.40 9.79
CA ILE A 159 10.79 -7.87 10.16
C ILE A 159 9.92 -7.49 8.96
N GLU A 160 9.82 -8.35 7.94
CA GLU A 160 8.70 -9.30 7.77
C GLU A 160 7.33 -8.61 7.91
N ASP A 161 6.90 -7.97 6.81
CA ASP A 161 5.56 -7.46 6.57
C ASP A 161 4.53 -8.60 6.63
N THR A 162 4.13 -8.95 7.85
CA THR A 162 3.01 -9.86 8.11
C THR A 162 1.81 -9.01 8.49
N THR A 163 0.86 -8.93 7.55
CA THR A 163 -0.58 -8.65 7.78
C THR A 163 -0.93 -7.39 8.60
N GLN A 164 -1.27 -6.30 7.90
CA GLN A 164 -2.26 -5.28 8.30
C GLN A 164 -2.66 -5.25 9.79
N SER A 165 -1.76 -4.84 10.68
CA SER A 165 -2.13 -4.48 12.05
C SER A 165 -2.88 -3.15 11.98
N LYS A 166 -4.20 -3.18 12.20
CA LYS A 166 -4.94 -1.96 12.55
C LYS A 166 -4.14 -1.24 13.64
N GLU A 167 -3.79 0.01 13.44
CA GLU A 167 -3.24 0.85 14.51
C GLU A 167 -4.35 1.00 15.57
N ILE A 168 -4.25 0.22 16.65
CA ILE A 168 -5.20 0.27 17.76
C ILE A 168 -4.75 1.39 18.69
N PHE A 169 -5.53 2.47 18.73
CA PHE A 169 -5.30 3.57 19.66
C PHE A 169 -6.14 3.41 20.92
N CYS A 170 -5.57 3.79 22.07
CA CYS A 170 -6.27 3.85 23.34
C CYS A 170 -7.48 4.81 23.25
N GLN A 171 -8.65 4.33 23.63
CA GLN A 171 -9.93 5.06 23.57
C GLN A 171 -10.11 6.08 24.72
N SER A 172 -9.03 6.43 25.42
CA SER A 172 -8.98 7.45 26.49
C SER A 172 -7.95 8.54 26.19
N CYS A 173 -6.69 8.16 25.95
CA CYS A 173 -5.56 9.09 25.77
C CYS A 173 -4.98 9.11 24.35
N ALA A 174 -5.59 8.39 23.39
CA ALA A 174 -5.08 8.25 22.02
C ALA A 174 -3.67 7.65 21.89
N MET A 175 -3.11 7.04 22.94
CA MET A 175 -1.79 6.40 22.88
C MET A 175 -1.83 5.16 21.96
N PRO A 176 -0.84 4.99 21.06
CA PRO A 176 -0.77 3.81 20.19
C PRO A 176 -0.43 2.53 20.98
N MET A 177 -1.27 1.51 20.86
CA MET A 177 -1.09 0.21 21.53
C MET A 177 -0.51 -0.81 20.55
N VAL A 178 0.81 -0.71 20.32
CA VAL A 178 1.53 -1.58 19.38
C VAL A 178 2.05 -2.85 20.08
N LYS A 179 2.53 -2.71 21.32
CA LYS A 179 3.08 -3.82 22.11
C LYS A 179 2.03 -4.37 23.09
N PRO A 180 2.03 -5.69 23.40
CA PRO A 180 1.17 -6.29 24.42
C PRO A 180 1.30 -5.60 25.80
N GLU A 181 2.46 -5.05 26.12
CA GLU A 181 2.73 -4.29 27.35
C GLU A 181 1.93 -2.99 27.44
N ASN A 182 1.51 -2.43 26.31
CA ASN A 182 0.80 -1.15 26.29
C ASN A 182 -0.67 -1.30 26.69
N PHE A 183 -1.23 -2.53 26.67
CA PHE A 183 -2.65 -2.79 26.92
C PHE A 183 -2.96 -2.79 28.42
N GLY A 184 -4.12 -2.25 28.78
CA GLY A 184 -4.63 -2.26 30.16
C GLY A 184 -5.01 -3.67 30.61
N VAL A 185 -5.30 -3.81 31.91
CA VAL A 185 -5.67 -5.11 32.51
C VAL A 185 -7.08 -5.04 33.10
N ASN A 186 -7.93 -6.00 32.76
CA ASN A 186 -9.28 -6.16 33.28
C ASN A 186 -9.26 -6.74 34.70
N ALA A 187 -10.39 -6.74 35.40
CA ALA A 187 -10.51 -7.34 36.73
C ALA A 187 -10.15 -8.84 36.72
N ASP A 188 -10.46 -9.54 35.63
CA ASP A 188 -10.19 -10.98 35.44
C ASP A 188 -8.73 -11.30 35.07
N GLY A 189 -7.84 -10.30 35.06
CA GLY A 189 -6.43 -10.46 34.64
C GLY A 189 -6.20 -10.52 33.12
N SER A 190 -7.28 -10.52 32.31
CA SER A 190 -7.19 -10.46 30.85
C SER A 190 -6.78 -9.06 30.35
N GLN A 191 -6.15 -8.99 29.17
CA GLN A 191 -5.77 -7.72 28.54
C GLN A 191 -6.98 -6.98 27.97
N ASN A 192 -7.03 -5.68 28.19
CA ASN A 192 -8.04 -4.78 27.65
C ASN A 192 -7.61 -4.27 26.27
N GLN A 193 -8.41 -4.53 25.24
CA GLN A 193 -8.11 -4.13 23.85
C GLN A 193 -8.45 -2.67 23.51
N GLU A 194 -9.10 -1.94 24.43
CA GLU A 194 -9.59 -0.58 24.19
C GLU A 194 -8.77 0.50 24.91
N TYR A 195 -8.17 0.16 26.05
CA TYR A 195 -7.48 1.12 26.91
C TYR A 195 -6.05 0.68 27.19
N CYS A 196 -5.15 1.65 27.33
CA CYS A 196 -3.76 1.38 27.67
C CYS A 196 -3.53 1.20 29.17
N GLN A 197 -2.39 0.62 29.52
CA GLN A 197 -1.96 0.41 30.91
C GLN A 197 -1.89 1.68 31.76
N HIS A 198 -1.73 2.87 31.16
CA HIS A 198 -1.67 4.13 31.90
C HIS A 198 -3.07 4.71 32.19
N CYS A 199 -4.08 4.33 31.41
CA CYS A 199 -5.44 4.79 31.63
C CYS A 199 -6.26 3.81 32.46
N PHE A 200 -6.03 2.50 32.30
CA PHE A 200 -6.92 1.46 32.83
C PHE A 200 -6.13 0.28 33.39
N GLN A 201 -6.32 -0.03 34.67
CA GLN A 201 -5.71 -1.17 35.35
C GLN A 201 -6.69 -1.79 36.36
N LYS A 202 -6.63 -3.12 36.50
CA LYS A 202 -7.45 -3.89 37.45
C LYS A 202 -8.95 -3.57 37.35
N GLY A 203 -9.43 -3.39 36.12
CA GLY A 203 -10.85 -3.11 35.88
C GLY A 203 -11.30 -1.67 36.15
N ASN A 204 -10.40 -0.74 36.53
CA ASN A 204 -10.73 0.65 36.85
C ASN A 204 -9.82 1.66 36.13
N PHE A 205 -10.35 2.85 35.88
CA PHE A 205 -9.55 3.98 35.43
C PHE A 205 -8.76 4.59 36.59
N PHE A 206 -7.51 4.97 36.35
CA PHE A 206 -6.67 5.61 37.37
C PHE A 206 -7.26 6.94 37.85
N GLU A 207 -7.87 7.70 36.93
CA GLU A 207 -8.53 8.98 37.22
C GLU A 207 -9.95 8.96 36.65
N PRO A 208 -10.96 8.42 37.36
CA PRO A 208 -12.31 8.29 36.83
C PRO A 208 -13.00 9.66 36.63
N ASN A 209 -12.65 10.67 37.44
CA ASN A 209 -13.31 11.98 37.47
C ASN A 209 -12.58 13.07 36.67
N ILE A 210 -11.51 12.75 35.93
CA ILE A 210 -10.77 13.75 35.17
C ILE A 210 -11.62 14.29 34.01
N ALA A 211 -11.60 15.61 33.83
CA ALA A 211 -12.26 16.26 32.70
C ALA A 211 -11.51 15.98 31.38
N MET A 212 -12.23 15.99 30.26
CA MET A 212 -11.65 15.77 28.92
C MET A 212 -10.50 16.76 28.61
N GLU A 213 -10.68 18.02 29.00
CA GLU A 213 -9.70 19.09 28.78
C GLU A 213 -8.40 18.82 29.55
N GLN A 214 -8.51 18.44 30.83
CA GLN A 214 -7.37 18.06 31.67
C GLN A 214 -6.62 16.84 31.12
N MET A 215 -7.33 15.86 30.56
CA MET A 215 -6.68 14.72 29.88
C MET A 215 -5.94 15.17 28.62
N THR A 216 -6.52 16.09 27.85
CA THR A 216 -5.91 16.62 26.62
C THR A 216 -4.62 17.36 26.95
N GLU A 217 -4.61 18.18 27.99
CA GLU A 217 -3.42 18.90 28.47
C GLU A 217 -2.30 17.93 28.87
N LYS A 218 -2.61 16.90 29.67
CA LYS A 218 -1.64 15.86 30.07
C LYS A 218 -1.05 15.14 28.86
N CYS A 219 -1.87 14.80 27.87
CA CYS A 219 -1.39 14.15 26.64
C CYS A 219 -0.47 15.08 25.84
N VAL A 220 -0.81 16.37 25.74
CA VAL A 220 0.02 17.38 25.06
C VAL A 220 1.37 17.55 25.75
N GLU A 221 1.40 17.56 27.08
CA GLU A 221 2.64 17.66 27.85
C GLU A 221 3.56 16.47 27.62
N ILE A 222 3.02 15.24 27.68
CA ILE A 222 3.77 14.01 27.41
C ILE A 222 4.32 14.01 25.97
N MET A 223 3.54 14.43 24.98
CA MET A 223 4.00 14.49 23.59
C MET A 223 5.10 15.54 23.37
N LYS A 224 5.06 16.67 24.08
CA LYS A 224 6.15 17.66 24.08
C LYS A 224 7.42 17.08 24.68
N GLN A 225 7.32 16.35 25.80
CA GLN A 225 8.46 15.66 26.42
C GLN A 225 9.09 14.64 25.47
N MET A 226 8.27 13.90 24.71
CA MET A 226 8.73 12.94 23.70
C MET A 226 9.20 13.59 22.38
N LYS A 227 9.27 14.92 22.30
CA LYS A 227 9.71 15.69 21.12
C LYS A 227 8.94 15.35 19.84
N ILE A 228 7.64 15.08 19.96
CA ILE A 228 6.76 14.82 18.82
C ILE A 228 6.49 16.14 18.06
N PRO A 229 6.41 16.13 16.72
CA PRO A 229 6.12 17.33 15.93
C PRO A 229 4.80 18.03 16.32
N GLU A 230 4.79 19.36 16.30
CA GLU A 230 3.63 20.17 16.70
C GLU A 230 2.35 19.84 15.91
N ALA A 231 2.48 19.50 14.63
CA ALA A 231 1.35 19.09 13.78
C ALA A 231 0.60 17.87 14.34
N GLN A 232 1.30 16.92 14.95
CA GLN A 232 0.70 15.72 15.55
C GLN A 232 0.07 16.03 16.92
N ILE A 233 0.60 17.02 17.64
CA ILE A 233 0.02 17.52 18.88
C ILE A 233 -1.34 18.18 18.61
N GLU A 234 -1.44 19.01 17.57
CA GLU A 234 -2.71 19.61 17.14
C GLU A 234 -3.74 18.56 16.72
N GLN A 235 -3.32 17.54 15.96
CA GLN A 235 -4.20 16.42 15.60
C GLN A 235 -4.74 15.70 16.83
N THR A 236 -3.91 15.48 17.85
CA THR A 236 -4.33 14.81 19.08
C THR A 236 -5.39 15.61 19.84
N LYS A 237 -5.30 16.96 19.87
CA LYS A 237 -6.35 17.82 20.45
C LYS A 237 -7.69 17.65 19.76
N THR A 238 -7.68 17.48 18.43
CA THR A 238 -8.92 17.22 17.68
C THR A 238 -9.44 15.79 17.85
N PHE A 239 -8.55 14.83 18.13
CA PHE A 239 -8.89 13.41 18.17
C PHE A 239 -9.43 12.95 19.53
N ILE A 240 -8.86 13.44 20.65
CA ILE A 240 -9.26 13.04 22.01
C ILE A 240 -10.77 13.19 22.26
N PRO A 241 -11.45 14.29 21.88
CA PRO A 241 -12.90 14.43 22.08
C PRO A 241 -13.75 13.37 21.37
N THR A 242 -13.22 12.71 20.35
CA THR A 242 -13.94 11.71 19.55
C THR A 242 -13.84 10.29 20.10
N LEU A 243 -13.04 10.06 21.15
CA LEU A 243 -12.80 8.73 21.71
C LEU A 243 -13.97 8.25 22.57
N LYS A 244 -14.12 6.92 22.70
CA LYS A 244 -15.25 6.31 23.41
C LYS A 244 -15.41 6.79 24.86
N ARG A 245 -14.32 7.06 25.58
CA ARG A 245 -14.37 7.54 26.97
C ARG A 245 -15.06 8.91 27.11
N TRP A 246 -14.93 9.76 26.09
CA TRP A 246 -15.36 11.16 26.13
C TRP A 246 -16.66 11.42 25.37
N LYS A 247 -17.09 10.44 24.56
CA LYS A 247 -18.40 10.42 23.93
C LYS A 247 -19.48 10.22 25.00
N LYS A 248 -20.12 11.31 25.41
CA LYS A 248 -21.41 11.29 26.11
C LYS A 248 -22.54 10.99 25.13
#